data_AF-A0A3B8XM10-F1
#
_entry.id   AF-A0A3B8XM10-F1
#
_cell.length_a   1.000
_cell.length_b   1.000
_cell.length_c   1.000
_cell.angle_alpha   90.00
_cell.angle_beta   90.00
_cell.angle_gamma   90.00
#
_symmetry.space_group_name_H-M   'P 1'
#
loop_
_entity.id
_entity.type
_entity.pdbx_description
1 polymer ?
#
loop_
_entity_poly.entity_id
_entity_poly.type
_entity_poly.pdbx_seq_one_letter_code
_entity_poly.pdbx_strand_id
1 'polypeptide(L)' 'DAANTLEVPDWARLDIGARYAAEFGEHPVTFNFFIENVTDESYWASANGGILTMGDPLTAKFSVSTEF' A
#
# COMPACT_ATOMS: atom_id res chain seq x y z
N ASP A 1 14.86 -4.07 -33.92
CA ASP A 1 13.49 -4.40 -33.48
C ASP A 1 13.60 -5.15 -32.17
N ALA A 2 12.95 -4.68 -31.11
CA ALA A 2 12.89 -5.39 -29.84
C ALA A 2 11.47 -5.94 -29.73
N ALA A 3 11.30 -7.21 -30.11
CA ALA A 3 10.00 -7.84 -30.06
C ALA A 3 9.55 -7.95 -28.58
N ASN A 4 8.33 -7.50 -28.27
CA ASN A 4 7.70 -7.63 -26.94
C ASN A 4 7.30 -9.10 -26.69
N THR A 5 8.29 -9.99 -26.61
CA THR A 5 8.10 -11.44 -26.44
C THR A 5 8.17 -11.90 -24.98
N LEU A 6 8.40 -10.96 -24.05
CA LEU A 6 8.47 -11.22 -22.62
C LEU A 6 7.24 -10.63 -21.96
N GLU A 7 6.61 -11.42 -21.09
CA GLU A 7 5.40 -11.04 -20.36
C GLU A 7 5.62 -11.25 -18.86
N VAL A 8 5.04 -10.36 -18.07
CA VAL A 8 4.98 -10.47 -16.62
C VAL A 8 3.53 -10.83 -16.27
N PRO A 9 3.31 -11.81 -15.36
CA PRO A 9 1.95 -12.17 -14.96
C PRO A 9 1.16 -10.97 -14.43
N ASP A 10 -0.11 -10.92 -14.80
CA ASP A 10 -1.06 -10.00 -14.19
C ASP A 10 -1.16 -10.27 -12.68
N TRP A 11 -1.38 -9.21 -11.91
CA TRP A 11 -1.58 -9.29 -10.47
C TRP A 11 -2.64 -8.29 -10.02
N ALA A 12 -3.23 -8.57 -8.86
CA ALA A 12 -4.15 -7.66 -8.19
C ALA A 12 -3.73 -7.56 -6.72
N ARG A 13 -3.73 -6.32 -6.20
CA ARG A 13 -3.47 -6.04 -4.79
C ARG A 13 -4.72 -5.45 -4.15
N LEU A 14 -5.03 -5.92 -2.96
CA LEU A 14 -6.08 -5.36 -2.12
C LEU A 14 -5.43 -4.54 -0.99
N ASP A 15 -5.96 -3.34 -0.78
CA ASP A 15 -5.59 -2.44 0.31
C ASP A 15 -6.83 -2.09 1.12
N ILE A 16 -6.69 -1.99 2.44
CA ILE A 16 -7.77 -1.66 3.34
C ILE A 16 -7.36 -0.56 4.32
N GLY A 17 -8.32 0.28 4.70
CA GLY A 17 -8.09 1.37 5.63
C GLY A 17 -9.26 1.57 6.59
N ALA A 18 -8.93 2.02 7.80
CA ALA A 18 -9.89 2.44 8.80
C ALA A 18 -9.46 3.78 9.41
N ARG A 19 -10.43 4.67 9.61
CA ARG A 19 -10.23 5.97 10.27
C ARG A 19 -11.18 6.09 11.44
N TYR A 20 -10.65 6.54 12.58
CA TYR A 20 -11.43 6.83 13.76
C TYR A 20 -11.15 8.25 14.23
N ALA A 21 -12.20 9.08 14.29
CA ALA A 21 -12.14 10.44 14.82
C ALA A 21 -12.77 10.45 16.21
N ALA A 22 -12.08 11.07 17.17
CA ALA A 22 -12.50 11.18 18.55
C ALA A 22 -12.11 12.55 19.11
N GLU A 23 -12.76 12.94 20.22
CA GLU A 23 -12.40 14.14 20.96
C GLU A 23 -11.78 13.72 22.30
N PHE A 24 -10.58 14.22 22.59
CA PHE A 24 -9.92 14.04 23.88
C PHE A 24 -9.88 15.39 24.60
N GLY A 25 -10.89 15.64 25.44
CA GLY A 25 -11.12 16.97 25.99
C GLY A 25 -11.57 17.93 24.89
N GLU A 26 -10.86 19.04 24.73
CA GLU A 26 -11.14 20.06 23.70
C GLU A 26 -10.33 19.81 22.40
N HIS A 27 -9.54 18.73 22.34
CA HIS A 27 -8.67 18.44 21.22
C HIS A 27 -9.24 17.34 20.32
N PRO A 28 -9.54 17.63 19.03
CA PRO A 28 -9.91 16.60 18.08
C PRO A 28 -8.69 15.76 17.71
N VAL A 29 -8.82 14.44 17.85
CA VAL A 29 -7.78 13.44 17.51
C VAL A 29 -8.32 12.48 16.47
N THR A 30 -7.52 12.22 15.44
CA THR A 30 -7.80 11.20 14.43
C THR A 30 -6.74 10.11 14.48
N PHE A 31 -7.20 8.86 14.52
CA PHE A 31 -6.39 7.67 14.29
C PHE A 31 -6.64 7.14 12.88
N ASN A 32 -5.58 6.90 12.12
CA ASN A 32 -5.66 6.30 10.79
C ASN A 32 -4.87 4.98 10.80
N PHE A 33 -5.53 3.93 10.33
CA PHE A 33 -4.95 2.61 10.11
C PHE A 33 -5.06 2.28 8.63
N PHE A 34 -3.96 1.83 8.03
CA PHE A 34 -3.94 1.42 6.64
C PHE A 34 -3.11 0.16 6.50
N ILE A 35 -3.63 -0.85 5.79
CA ILE A 35 -2.92 -2.08 5.48
C ILE A 35 -2.89 -2.19 3.97
N GLU A 36 -1.66 -2.22 3.48
CA GLU A 36 -1.31 -2.41 2.09
C GLU A 36 -1.03 -3.87 1.83
N ASN A 37 -1.46 -4.39 0.67
CA ASN A 37 -1.27 -5.78 0.27
C ASN A 37 -1.78 -6.77 1.33
N VAL A 38 -3.05 -6.64 1.73
CA VAL A 38 -3.66 -7.48 2.79
C VAL A 38 -3.64 -8.98 2.45
N THR A 39 -3.57 -9.33 1.16
CA THR A 39 -3.45 -10.71 0.69
C THR A 39 -2.00 -11.23 0.67
N ASP A 40 -1.02 -10.36 0.97
CA ASP A 40 0.42 -10.66 0.93
C ASP A 40 0.89 -11.25 -0.40
N GLU A 41 0.35 -10.72 -1.51
CA GLU A 41 0.67 -11.18 -2.86
C GLU A 41 2.12 -10.83 -3.21
N SER A 42 2.86 -11.79 -3.79
CA SER A 42 4.21 -11.57 -4.30
C SER A 42 4.16 -11.27 -5.80
N TYR A 43 4.38 -10.01 -6.16
CA TYR A 43 4.24 -9.55 -7.55
C TYR A 43 5.42 -8.68 -8.00
N TRP A 44 5.53 -8.52 -9.33
CA TRP A 44 6.47 -7.58 -9.95
C TRP A 44 5.81 -6.23 -10.15
N ALA A 45 6.24 -5.23 -9.39
CA ALA A 45 5.70 -3.87 -9.45
C ALA A 45 6.13 -3.12 -10.71
N SER A 46 7.27 -3.49 -11.29
CA SER A 46 7.77 -2.91 -12.53
C SER A 46 8.69 -3.89 -13.25
N ALA A 47 8.67 -3.83 -14.58
CA ALA A 47 9.59 -4.52 -15.48
C ALA A 47 10.11 -3.50 -16.49
N ASN A 48 11.33 -3.02 -16.29
CA ASN A 48 11.93 -2.00 -17.15
C ASN A 48 13.39 -2.32 -17.45
N GLY A 49 13.78 -2.26 -18.73
CA GLY A 49 15.17 -2.45 -19.14
C GLY A 49 15.80 -3.79 -18.74
N GLY A 50 14.99 -4.85 -18.60
CA GLY A 50 15.44 -6.18 -18.15
C GLY A 50 15.57 -6.32 -16.63
N ILE A 51 15.19 -5.30 -15.86
CA ILE A 51 15.16 -5.33 -14.40
C ILE A 51 13.70 -5.52 -13.94
N LEU A 52 13.51 -6.46 -13.01
CA LEU A 52 12.25 -6.64 -12.31
C LEU A 52 12.35 -6.04 -10.91
N THR A 53 11.38 -5.22 -10.53
CA THR A 53 11.27 -4.65 -9.19
C THR A 53 10.18 -5.37 -8.44
N MET A 54 10.52 -5.93 -7.29
CA MET A 54 9.58 -6.62 -6.41
C MET A 54 8.63 -5.61 -5.77
N GLY A 55 7.34 -5.94 -5.73
CA GLY A 55 6.35 -5.18 -4.98
C GLY A 55 6.55 -5.27 -3.47
N ASP A 56 6.07 -4.27 -2.75
CA ASP A 56 6.14 -4.27 -1.30
C ASP A 56 5.29 -5.41 -0.70
N PRO A 57 5.78 -6.08 0.36
CA PRO A 57 5.01 -7.08 1.09
C PRO A 57 3.86 -6.41 1.87
N LEU A 58 3.04 -7.23 2.56
CA LEU A 58 2.02 -6.70 3.46
C LEU A 58 2.61 -5.64 4.41
N THR A 59 2.09 -4.41 4.31
CA THR A 59 2.61 -3.26 5.05
C THR A 59 1.50 -2.62 5.87
N ALA A 60 1.66 -2.60 7.20
CA ALA A 60 0.75 -1.92 8.10
C ALA A 60 1.26 -0.52 8.47
N LYS A 61 0.41 0.48 8.34
CA LYS A 61 0.67 1.89 8.64
C LYS A 61 -0.31 2.39 9.69
N PHE A 62 0.21 3.15 10.64
CA PHE A 62 -0.57 3.79 11.68
C PHE A 62 -0.13 5.25 11.83
N SER A 63 -1.10 6.17 11.92
CA SER A 63 -0.82 7.57 12.21
C SER A 63 -1.86 8.17 13.14
N VAL A 64 -1.42 9.16 13.91
CA VAL A 64 -2.26 9.97 14.80
C VAL A 64 -2.07 11.43 14.43
N SER A 65 -3.17 12.16 14.27
CA SER A 65 -3.15 13.60 14.02
C SER A 65 -4.08 14.31 15.00
N THR A 66 -3.65 15.46 15.50
CA THR A 66 -4.41 16.32 16.41
C THR A 66 -4.21 17.78 16.03
N GLU A 67 -5.20 18.62 16.33
CA GLU A 67 -5.11 20.08 16.24
C GLU A 67 -4.95 20.65 17.66
N PHE A 68 -4.11 21.66 17.84
CA PHE A 68 -3.78 22.28 19.14
C PHE A 68 -4.19 23.74 19.18
#